data_AF-A0A914LA69-F1
#
_entry.id   AF-A0A914LA69-F1
#
_cell.length_a   1.000
_cell.length_b   1.000
_cell.length_c   1.000
_cell.angle_alpha   90.00
_cell.angle_beta   90.00
_cell.angle_gamma   90.00
#
_symmetry.space_group_name_H-M   'P 1'
#
loop_
_entity.id
_entity.type
_entity.pdbx_description
1 polymer ?
#
loop_
_entity_poly.entity_id
_entity_poly.type
_entity_poly.pdbx_seq_one_letter_code
_entity_poly.pdbx_strand_id
1 'polypeptide(L)'
;MATPISFGWHLQWRMSLDNSNLNEDQQWFDNVENFRPLRGGRRGDTLNKVITSISKISVDEAEKKFQKELLEAEKQEDPLASMCNYVAWFEEHFPSGKRNFFYPILYKICVTYCNMDIYKNDERLLKIWLKLAENFPESSLAVMEFAYLKGSCRNLAKFYICWSEMYQSIEWWNKAREKLQLALKMNAVPLDLVHKASDELESNIMSMCKQNPENPLDNEDFDDSVESARTTFSRLRGIGRLHFAPIIRLPQGPPGVLSVNKKSKTDRFEIFSDDHTDQSSSLFKTPIAPPKQVIKKSKISESLINDLDFQVCFFCEDFFLTFEPFKSVTLIFCPFSKTI
;
A
#
# COMPACT_ATOMS: atom_id res chain seq x y z
N MET A 1 -71.04 -24.32 -0.35
CA MET A 1 -69.77 -24.91 -0.82
C MET A 1 -69.06 -23.87 -1.64
N ALA A 2 -67.89 -23.43 -1.16
CA ALA A 2 -67.17 -22.24 -1.61
C ALA A 2 -66.40 -22.49 -2.91
N THR A 3 -66.41 -21.50 -3.80
CA THR A 3 -65.50 -21.36 -4.95
C THR A 3 -64.38 -20.37 -4.60
N PRO A 4 -63.16 -20.55 -5.16
CA PRO A 4 -61.95 -19.95 -4.62
C PRO A 4 -61.75 -18.50 -5.07
N ILE A 5 -61.24 -17.70 -4.15
CA ILE A 5 -60.88 -16.30 -4.35
C ILE A 5 -59.52 -16.23 -5.05
N SER A 6 -59.51 -15.71 -6.28
CA SER A 6 -58.30 -15.29 -6.97
C SER A 6 -58.02 -13.83 -6.60
N PHE A 7 -57.06 -13.60 -5.70
CA PHE A 7 -56.53 -12.27 -5.44
C PHE A 7 -55.41 -11.97 -6.45
N GLY A 8 -55.74 -11.16 -7.45
CA GLY A 8 -54.78 -10.56 -8.35
C GLY A 8 -53.91 -9.54 -7.60
N TRP A 9 -52.61 -9.83 -7.51
CA TRP A 9 -51.62 -8.84 -7.10
C TRP A 9 -51.31 -7.92 -8.27
N HIS A 10 -52.14 -6.88 -8.45
CA HIS A 10 -51.79 -5.72 -9.26
C HIS A 10 -51.38 -4.59 -8.32
N LEU A 11 -50.17 -4.68 -7.75
CA LEU A 11 -49.52 -3.54 -7.11
C LEU A 11 -49.01 -2.63 -8.22
N GLN A 12 -49.87 -1.71 -8.63
CA GLN A 12 -49.50 -0.54 -9.41
C GLN A 12 -48.61 0.33 -8.52
N TRP A 13 -47.30 0.25 -8.71
CA TRP A 13 -46.34 1.20 -8.16
C TRP A 13 -46.64 2.58 -8.76
N ARG A 14 -47.52 3.34 -8.11
CA ARG A 14 -47.67 4.76 -8.37
C ARG A 14 -46.49 5.46 -7.71
N MET A 15 -45.35 5.46 -8.38
CA MET A 15 -44.31 6.44 -8.09
C MET A 15 -44.92 7.82 -8.31
N SER A 16 -45.26 8.49 -7.22
CA SER A 16 -45.44 9.93 -7.23
C SER A 16 -44.04 10.51 -7.43
N LEU A 17 -43.60 10.60 -8.69
CA LEU A 17 -42.41 11.33 -9.06
C LEU A 17 -42.69 12.79 -8.82
N ASP A 18 -42.23 13.27 -7.68
CA ASP A 18 -42.11 14.69 -7.42
C ASP A 18 -41.08 15.23 -8.42
N ASN A 19 -41.53 16.02 -9.40
CA ASN A 19 -40.75 16.39 -10.58
C ASN A 19 -39.48 17.21 -10.26
N SER A 20 -39.34 17.73 -9.04
CA SER A 20 -38.15 18.42 -8.54
C SER A 20 -37.00 17.47 -8.15
N ASN A 21 -37.29 16.26 -7.66
CA ASN A 21 -36.24 15.29 -7.27
C ASN A 21 -35.57 14.63 -8.47
N LEU A 22 -36.31 14.46 -9.58
CA LEU A 22 -35.77 13.86 -10.81
C LEU A 22 -34.54 14.59 -11.35
N ASN A 23 -34.47 15.92 -11.19
CA ASN A 23 -33.37 16.71 -11.73
C ASN A 23 -32.11 16.64 -10.84
N GLU A 24 -32.28 16.51 -9.52
CA GLU A 24 -31.16 16.26 -8.59
C GLU A 24 -30.64 14.83 -8.75
N ASP A 25 -31.55 13.85 -8.84
CA ASP A 25 -31.21 12.44 -9.06
C ASP A 25 -30.48 12.25 -10.39
N GLN A 26 -30.95 12.89 -11.47
CA GLN A 26 -30.29 12.82 -12.78
C GLN A 26 -28.87 13.42 -12.75
N GLN A 27 -28.69 14.58 -12.13
CA GLN A 27 -27.35 15.18 -11.96
C GLN A 27 -26.41 14.27 -11.18
N TRP A 28 -26.94 13.52 -10.21
CA TRP A 28 -26.16 12.57 -9.43
C TRP A 28 -25.73 11.37 -10.28
N PHE A 29 -26.65 10.78 -11.04
CA PHE A 29 -26.36 9.69 -11.98
C PHE A 29 -25.34 10.10 -13.04
N ASP A 30 -25.43 11.31 -13.58
CA ASP A 30 -24.51 11.82 -14.60
C ASP A 30 -23.08 12.01 -14.05
N ASN A 31 -22.90 12.14 -12.73
CA ASN A 31 -21.61 12.38 -12.10
C ASN A 31 -21.07 11.19 -11.30
N VAL A 32 -21.80 10.07 -11.22
CA VAL A 32 -21.40 8.92 -10.38
C VAL A 32 -20.03 8.36 -10.74
N GLU A 33 -19.69 8.33 -12.03
CA GLU A 33 -18.40 7.86 -12.54
C GLU A 33 -17.22 8.76 -12.12
N ASN A 34 -17.49 10.02 -11.78
CA ASN A 34 -16.48 10.98 -11.35
C ASN A 34 -16.18 10.90 -9.84
N PHE A 35 -16.94 10.09 -9.09
CA PHE A 35 -16.81 9.99 -7.64
C PHE A 35 -15.93 8.82 -7.24
N ARG A 36 -14.82 9.12 -6.56
CA ARG A 36 -14.03 8.10 -5.89
C ARG A 36 -14.82 7.53 -4.72
N PRO A 37 -14.97 6.19 -4.61
CA PRO A 37 -15.55 5.56 -3.43
C PRO A 37 -14.63 5.75 -2.23
N LEU A 38 -15.20 6.16 -1.10
CA LEU A 38 -14.50 6.35 0.18
C LEU A 38 -15.15 5.45 1.24
N ARG A 39 -14.33 4.79 2.06
CA ARG A 39 -14.83 3.91 3.16
C ARG A 39 -15.72 4.65 4.16
N GLY A 40 -15.47 5.95 4.38
CA GLY A 40 -16.25 6.82 5.28
C GLY A 40 -17.47 7.49 4.63
N GLY A 41 -17.74 7.24 3.35
CA GLY A 41 -18.79 7.93 2.61
C GLY A 41 -18.46 9.40 2.29
N ARG A 42 -19.47 10.13 1.80
CA ARG A 42 -19.38 11.56 1.45
C ARG A 42 -20.60 12.31 1.96
N ARG A 43 -20.45 13.60 2.23
CA ARG A 43 -21.58 14.48 2.56
C ARG A 43 -22.34 14.84 1.29
N GLY A 44 -23.63 14.49 1.23
CA GLY A 44 -24.50 14.76 0.07
C GLY A 44 -24.56 16.25 -0.29
N ASP A 45 -24.75 17.12 0.71
CA ASP A 45 -24.85 18.56 0.50
C ASP A 45 -23.59 19.17 -0.13
N THR A 46 -22.40 18.75 0.33
CA THR A 46 -21.14 19.25 -0.26
C THR A 46 -20.97 18.72 -1.67
N LEU A 47 -21.33 17.46 -1.91
CA LEU A 47 -21.24 16.86 -3.24
C LEU A 47 -22.17 17.58 -4.24
N ASN A 48 -23.42 17.85 -3.86
CA ASN A 48 -24.37 18.61 -4.67
C ASN A 48 -23.86 20.02 -4.97
N LYS A 49 -23.27 20.71 -3.99
CA LYS A 49 -22.63 22.02 -4.21
C LYS A 49 -21.49 21.93 -5.23
N VAL A 50 -20.64 20.91 -5.14
CA VAL A 50 -19.53 20.72 -6.09
C VAL A 50 -20.03 20.39 -7.50
N ILE A 51 -21.10 19.59 -7.63
CA ILE A 51 -21.72 19.26 -8.93
C ILE A 51 -22.33 20.51 -9.56
N THR A 52 -23.12 21.26 -8.80
CA THR A 52 -23.85 22.46 -9.26
C THR A 52 -22.95 23.70 -9.45
N SER A 53 -21.76 23.72 -8.82
CA SER A 53 -20.85 24.86 -8.89
C SER A 53 -20.30 25.06 -10.31
N ILE A 54 -20.53 26.27 -10.85
CA ILE A 54 -20.03 26.67 -12.18
C ILE A 54 -18.50 26.78 -12.17
N SER A 55 -17.91 27.24 -11.06
CA SER A 55 -16.46 27.32 -10.86
C SER A 55 -15.97 26.19 -9.95
N LYS A 56 -15.35 25.18 -10.55
CA LYS A 56 -14.63 24.14 -9.80
C LYS A 56 -13.34 24.73 -9.23
N ILE A 57 -13.04 24.43 -7.97
CA ILE A 57 -11.81 24.87 -7.30
C ILE A 57 -10.60 24.30 -8.05
N SER A 58 -9.64 25.17 -8.36
CA SER A 58 -8.41 24.76 -9.03
C SER A 58 -7.45 24.06 -8.06
N VAL A 59 -6.57 23.22 -8.60
CA VAL A 59 -5.48 22.61 -7.84
C VAL A 59 -4.57 23.69 -7.22
N ASP A 60 -4.29 24.76 -7.96
CA ASP A 60 -3.47 25.88 -7.49
C ASP A 60 -4.12 26.64 -6.32
N GLU A 61 -5.45 26.74 -6.32
CA GLU A 61 -6.21 27.37 -5.23
C GLU A 61 -6.18 26.49 -3.97
N ALA A 62 -6.31 25.17 -4.15
CA ALA A 62 -6.16 24.22 -3.06
C ALA A 62 -4.75 24.27 -2.45
N GLU A 63 -3.70 24.37 -3.29
CA GLU A 63 -2.32 24.50 -2.82
C GLU A 63 -2.11 25.78 -2.01
N LYS A 64 -2.57 26.93 -2.51
CA LYS A 64 -2.50 28.20 -1.77
C LYS A 64 -3.22 28.11 -0.43
N LYS A 65 -4.38 27.45 -0.41
CA LYS A 65 -5.14 27.21 0.82
C LYS A 65 -4.34 26.34 1.80
N PHE A 66 -3.73 25.26 1.33
CA PHE A 66 -2.87 24.40 2.15
C PHE A 66 -1.72 25.17 2.79
N GLN A 67 -0.98 25.96 2.01
CA GLN A 67 0.14 26.74 2.53
C GLN A 67 -0.32 27.75 3.58
N LYS A 68 -1.47 28.40 3.35
CA LYS A 68 -2.06 29.32 4.34
C LYS A 68 -2.43 28.59 5.63
N GLU A 69 -3.12 27.46 5.54
CA GLU A 69 -3.53 26.69 6.73
C GLU A 69 -2.32 26.12 7.48
N LEU A 70 -1.25 25.73 6.77
CA LEU A 70 -0.01 25.27 7.40
C LEU A 70 0.65 26.38 8.24
N LEU A 71 0.73 27.60 7.71
CA LEU A 71 1.27 28.77 8.43
C LEU A 71 0.39 29.21 9.59
N GLU A 72 -0.93 29.06 9.47
CA GLU A 72 -1.87 29.38 10.54
C GLU A 72 -1.84 28.31 11.64
N ALA A 73 -1.66 27.04 11.28
CA ALA A 73 -1.59 25.91 12.20
C ALA A 73 -0.42 26.06 13.20
N GLU A 74 0.74 26.56 12.77
CA GLU A 74 1.89 26.80 13.65
C GLU A 74 1.59 27.75 14.82
N LYS A 75 0.57 28.60 14.68
CA LYS A 75 0.16 29.57 15.72
C LYS A 75 -0.94 29.03 16.63
N GLN A 76 -1.53 27.87 16.30
CA GLN A 76 -2.61 27.26 17.05
C GLN A 76 -2.06 26.27 18.08
N GLU A 77 -2.86 25.98 19.11
CA GLU A 77 -2.51 24.99 20.13
C GLU A 77 -2.49 23.56 19.57
N ASP A 78 -3.38 23.26 18.62
CA ASP A 78 -3.48 21.96 17.94
C ASP A 78 -3.34 22.12 16.41
N PRO A 79 -2.10 22.21 15.88
CA PRO A 79 -1.86 22.28 14.44
C PRO A 79 -2.38 21.06 13.66
N LEU A 80 -2.41 19.87 14.27
CA LEU A 80 -2.88 18.66 13.60
C LEU A 80 -4.37 18.75 13.26
N ALA A 81 -5.17 19.37 14.13
CA ALA A 81 -6.61 19.59 13.88
C ALA A 81 -6.85 20.37 12.58
N SER A 82 -6.09 21.44 12.34
CA SER A 82 -6.20 22.22 11.10
C SER A 82 -5.84 21.40 9.87
N MET A 83 -4.82 20.55 9.96
CA MET A 83 -4.47 19.64 8.86
C MET A 83 -5.54 18.57 8.62
N CYS A 84 -6.20 18.07 9.67
CA CYS A 84 -7.33 17.17 9.52
C CYS A 84 -8.51 17.84 8.80
N ASN A 85 -8.78 19.11 9.14
CA ASN A 85 -9.80 19.91 8.49
C ASN A 85 -9.47 20.17 7.02
N TYR A 86 -8.21 20.46 6.71
CA TYR A 86 -7.74 20.59 5.32
C TYR A 86 -7.98 19.30 4.53
N VAL A 87 -7.58 18.16 5.09
CA VAL A 87 -7.73 16.83 4.47
C VAL A 87 -9.21 16.52 4.20
N ALA A 88 -10.09 16.77 5.16
CA ALA A 88 -11.54 16.60 4.97
C ALA A 88 -12.10 17.56 3.92
N TRP A 89 -11.69 18.83 3.96
CA TRP A 89 -12.06 19.82 2.96
C TRP A 89 -11.64 19.37 1.55
N PHE A 90 -10.42 18.87 1.39
CA PHE A 90 -9.91 18.42 0.10
C PHE A 90 -10.74 17.26 -0.49
N GLU A 91 -11.04 16.23 0.31
CA GLU A 91 -11.82 15.07 -0.14
C GLU A 91 -13.24 15.44 -0.60
N GLU A 92 -13.81 16.48 0.00
CA GLU A 92 -15.12 16.98 -0.35
C GLU A 92 -15.14 17.82 -1.62
N HIS A 93 -14.13 18.68 -1.81
CA HIS A 93 -14.07 19.59 -2.95
C HIS A 93 -13.45 18.94 -4.20
N PHE A 94 -12.77 17.80 -4.03
CA PHE A 94 -12.22 17.00 -5.13
C PHE A 94 -12.82 15.59 -5.17
N PRO A 95 -14.02 15.41 -5.77
CA PRO A 95 -14.69 14.11 -5.79
C PRO A 95 -13.93 12.99 -6.51
N SER A 96 -13.11 13.34 -7.52
CA SER A 96 -12.22 12.38 -8.20
C SER A 96 -10.96 12.03 -7.39
N GLY A 97 -10.70 12.75 -6.28
CA GLY A 97 -9.61 12.52 -5.34
C GLY A 97 -8.25 13.07 -5.75
N LYS A 98 -7.99 13.34 -7.05
CA LYS A 98 -6.75 13.97 -7.54
C LYS A 98 -5.47 13.40 -6.87
N ARG A 99 -5.30 12.08 -6.90
CA ARG A 99 -4.28 11.33 -6.13
C ARG A 99 -2.86 11.92 -6.21
N ASN A 100 -2.40 12.25 -7.43
CA ASN A 100 -1.06 12.78 -7.67
C ASN A 100 -0.78 14.11 -6.93
N PHE A 101 -1.82 14.92 -6.70
CA PHE A 101 -1.71 16.17 -5.94
C PHE A 101 -1.91 15.95 -4.44
N PHE A 102 -2.82 15.04 -4.07
CA PHE A 102 -3.16 14.83 -2.67
C PHE A 102 -2.07 14.06 -1.90
N TYR A 103 -1.40 13.12 -2.56
CA TYR A 103 -0.35 12.29 -1.97
C TYR A 103 0.80 13.13 -1.36
N PRO A 104 1.43 14.08 -2.09
CA PRO A 104 2.50 14.91 -1.51
C PRO A 104 2.06 15.72 -0.29
N ILE A 105 0.81 16.20 -0.27
CA ILE A 105 0.26 16.95 0.87
C ILE A 105 0.12 16.04 2.09
N LEU A 106 -0.48 14.86 1.92
CA LEU A 106 -0.62 13.87 2.99
C LEU A 106 0.76 13.45 3.53
N TYR A 107 1.72 13.23 2.64
CA TYR A 107 3.09 12.88 3.00
C TYR A 107 3.74 13.97 3.86
N LYS A 108 3.66 15.22 3.41
CA LYS A 108 4.19 16.39 4.13
C LYS A 108 3.59 16.47 5.53
N ILE A 109 2.26 16.35 5.66
CA ILE A 109 1.58 16.34 6.96
C ILE A 109 2.14 15.19 7.84
N CYS A 110 2.18 13.96 7.32
CA CYS A 110 2.69 12.81 8.07
C CYS A 110 4.12 13.04 8.59
N VAL A 111 5.05 13.49 7.75
CA VAL A 111 6.45 13.72 8.14
C VAL A 111 6.61 14.88 9.11
N THR A 112 5.83 15.94 8.97
CA THR A 112 5.87 17.09 9.89
C THR A 112 5.41 16.70 11.30
N TYR A 113 4.30 15.95 11.41
CA TYR A 113 3.69 15.67 12.71
C TYR A 113 4.13 14.34 13.34
N CYS A 114 4.73 13.40 12.59
CA CYS A 114 5.16 12.11 13.16
C CYS A 114 6.27 12.23 14.22
N ASN A 115 7.09 13.28 14.15
CA ASN A 115 8.19 13.51 15.07
C ASN A 115 7.75 14.23 16.35
N MET A 116 6.53 14.78 16.38
CA MET A 116 6.00 15.47 17.56
C MET A 116 5.42 14.46 18.55
N ASP A 117 5.97 14.40 19.76
CA ASP A 117 5.57 13.41 20.77
C ASP A 117 4.07 13.49 21.13
N ILE A 118 3.48 14.69 21.06
CA ILE A 118 2.04 14.92 21.32
C ILE A 118 1.12 14.17 20.33
N TYR A 119 1.56 13.94 19.09
CA TYR A 119 0.77 13.30 18.04
C TYR A 119 1.20 11.86 17.76
N LYS A 120 2.23 11.38 18.46
CA LYS A 120 2.87 10.09 18.19
C LYS A 120 1.89 8.91 18.19
N ASN A 121 0.86 8.95 19.03
CA ASN A 121 -0.17 7.92 19.11
C ASN A 121 -1.59 8.51 18.93
N ASP A 122 -1.72 9.59 18.17
CA ASP A 122 -3.02 10.21 17.89
C ASP A 122 -3.74 9.45 16.75
N GLU A 123 -4.99 9.06 16.97
CA GLU A 123 -5.81 8.38 15.97
C GLU A 123 -6.05 9.24 14.71
N ARG A 124 -6.03 10.57 14.85
CA ARG A 124 -6.17 11.49 13.72
C ARG A 124 -4.98 11.37 12.79
N LEU A 125 -3.77 11.31 13.33
CA LEU A 125 -2.57 11.11 12.54
C LEU A 125 -2.58 9.73 11.86
N LEU A 126 -3.04 8.68 12.58
CA LEU A 126 -3.22 7.35 11.98
C LEU A 126 -4.16 7.40 10.77
N LYS A 127 -5.28 8.13 10.84
CA LYS A 127 -6.19 8.28 9.69
C LYS A 127 -5.50 8.91 8.49
N ILE A 128 -4.60 9.88 8.69
CA ILE A 128 -3.84 10.51 7.61
C ILE A 128 -2.83 9.53 7.01
N TRP A 129 -2.15 8.73 7.83
CA TRP A 129 -1.27 7.64 7.36
C TRP A 129 -2.03 6.62 6.50
N LEU A 130 -3.21 6.19 6.93
CA LEU A 130 -4.03 5.27 6.17
C LEU A 130 -4.49 5.90 4.84
N LYS A 131 -4.88 7.17 4.85
CA LYS A 131 -5.19 7.91 3.62
C LYS A 131 -3.99 8.01 2.68
N LEU A 132 -2.79 8.19 3.21
CA LEU A 132 -1.57 8.21 2.41
C LEU A 132 -1.37 6.86 1.70
N ALA A 133 -1.50 5.75 2.44
CA ALA A 133 -1.42 4.41 1.87
C ALA A 133 -2.53 4.14 0.82
N GLU A 134 -3.75 4.60 1.05
CA GLU A 134 -4.87 4.50 0.08
C GLU A 134 -4.65 5.33 -1.19
N ASN A 135 -3.84 6.39 -1.13
CA ASN A 135 -3.50 7.22 -2.29
C ASN A 135 -2.27 6.71 -3.04
N PHE A 136 -1.54 5.74 -2.47
CA PHE A 136 -0.38 5.09 -3.08
C PHE A 136 -0.46 3.56 -2.96
N PRO A 137 -1.37 2.90 -3.72
CA PRO A 137 -1.69 1.49 -3.53
C PRO A 137 -0.50 0.57 -3.80
N GLU A 138 0.33 0.90 -4.81
CA GLU A 138 1.49 0.10 -5.23
C GLU A 138 2.53 -0.10 -4.12
N SER A 139 2.68 0.88 -3.21
CA SER A 139 3.60 0.77 -2.06
C SER A 139 2.90 1.07 -0.74
N SER A 140 1.62 0.73 -0.66
CA SER A 140 0.81 0.97 0.54
C SER A 140 1.39 0.28 1.79
N LEU A 141 1.96 -0.93 1.63
CA LEU A 141 2.70 -1.62 2.69
C LEU A 141 3.96 -0.86 3.13
N ALA A 142 4.70 -0.26 2.19
CA ALA A 142 5.90 0.52 2.47
C ALA A 142 5.56 1.80 3.27
N VAL A 143 4.40 2.41 3.01
CA VAL A 143 3.90 3.54 3.82
C VAL A 143 3.68 3.15 5.27
N MET A 144 3.07 1.99 5.53
CA MET A 144 2.86 1.48 6.89
C MET A 144 4.18 1.13 7.57
N GLU A 145 5.12 0.51 6.85
CA GLU A 145 6.45 0.25 7.37
C GLU A 145 7.21 1.54 7.69
N PHE A 146 7.13 2.55 6.82
CA PHE A 146 7.71 3.86 7.06
C PHE A 146 7.13 4.54 8.30
N ALA A 147 5.82 4.51 8.49
CA ALA A 147 5.15 5.01 9.69
C ALA A 147 5.67 4.29 10.95
N TYR A 148 5.80 2.97 10.89
CA TYR A 148 6.38 2.17 11.96
C TYR A 148 7.83 2.57 12.24
N LEU A 149 8.68 2.72 11.22
CA LEU A 149 10.09 3.12 11.37
C LEU A 149 10.23 4.50 12.02
N LYS A 150 9.40 5.48 11.61
CA LYS A 150 9.34 6.82 12.21
C LYS A 150 8.83 6.83 13.65
N GLY A 151 8.26 5.72 14.13
CA GLY A 151 7.76 5.64 15.50
C GLY A 151 6.37 6.21 15.69
N SER A 152 5.62 6.39 14.59
CA SER A 152 4.26 6.90 14.61
C SER A 152 3.26 5.76 14.80
N CYS A 153 2.21 6.01 15.57
CA CYS A 153 1.03 5.17 15.79
C CYS A 153 1.31 3.77 16.36
N ARG A 154 2.50 3.53 16.94
CA ARG A 154 2.93 2.20 17.42
C ARG A 154 2.10 1.65 18.59
N ASN A 155 1.39 2.50 19.33
CA ASN A 155 0.56 2.03 20.45
C ASN A 155 -0.91 1.84 20.05
N LEU A 156 -1.29 2.08 18.80
CA LEU A 156 -2.68 1.97 18.35
C LEU A 156 -2.93 0.58 17.76
N ALA A 157 -3.88 -0.17 18.33
CA ALA A 157 -4.24 -1.50 17.81
C ALA A 157 -4.66 -1.42 16.33
N LYS A 158 -5.43 -0.38 15.98
CA LYS A 158 -5.93 -0.15 14.62
C LYS A 158 -4.82 -0.03 13.57
N PHE A 159 -3.64 0.47 13.94
CA PHE A 159 -2.50 0.56 13.04
C PHE A 159 -2.07 -0.83 12.53
N TYR A 160 -1.89 -1.78 13.45
CA TYR A 160 -1.48 -3.14 13.11
C TYR A 160 -2.60 -3.95 12.45
N ILE A 161 -3.84 -3.73 12.86
CA ILE A 161 -5.00 -4.39 12.24
C ILE A 161 -5.06 -4.03 10.76
N CYS A 162 -5.07 -2.72 10.43
CA CYS A 162 -5.07 -2.28 9.04
C CYS A 162 -3.83 -2.78 8.28
N TRP A 163 -2.65 -2.79 8.91
CA TRP A 163 -1.45 -3.33 8.28
C TRP A 163 -1.58 -4.83 7.97
N SER A 164 -2.18 -5.61 8.88
CA SER A 164 -2.46 -7.03 8.66
C SER A 164 -3.49 -7.26 7.56
N GLU A 165 -4.56 -6.45 7.50
CA GLU A 165 -5.58 -6.51 6.44
C GLU A 165 -4.97 -6.26 5.06
N MET A 166 -3.98 -5.37 4.96
CA MET A 166 -3.26 -5.12 3.70
C MET A 166 -2.49 -6.36 3.24
N TYR A 167 -1.82 -7.08 4.14
CA TYR A 167 -1.18 -8.35 3.80
C TYR A 167 -2.21 -9.44 3.44
N GLN A 168 -3.36 -9.50 4.13
CA GLN A 168 -4.45 -10.40 3.78
C GLN A 168 -4.99 -10.15 2.38
N SER A 169 -5.07 -8.88 1.95
CA SER A 169 -5.53 -8.53 0.59
C SER A 169 -4.57 -9.00 -0.52
N ILE A 170 -3.31 -9.26 -0.18
CA ILE A 170 -2.28 -9.83 -1.07
C ILE A 170 -2.12 -11.35 -0.81
N GLU A 171 -2.96 -11.91 0.07
CA GLU A 171 -2.93 -13.32 0.49
C GLU A 171 -1.60 -13.77 1.13
N TRP A 172 -0.89 -12.84 1.79
CA TRP A 172 0.32 -13.14 2.56
C TRP A 172 0.00 -13.33 4.04
N TRP A 173 -0.47 -14.53 4.38
CA TRP A 173 -1.12 -14.82 5.66
C TRP A 173 -0.15 -14.83 6.84
N ASN A 174 1.05 -15.37 6.66
CA ASN A 174 2.10 -15.41 7.67
C ASN A 174 2.57 -14.00 8.03
N LYS A 175 2.69 -13.11 7.03
CA LYS A 175 3.02 -11.70 7.27
C LYS A 175 1.91 -10.98 7.99
N ALA A 176 0.65 -11.23 7.65
CA ALA A 176 -0.49 -10.68 8.39
C ALA A 176 -0.44 -11.10 9.87
N ARG A 177 -0.21 -12.39 10.14
CA ARG A 177 -0.05 -12.94 11.49
C ARG A 177 1.11 -12.30 12.25
N GLU A 178 2.25 -12.11 11.59
CA GLU A 178 3.44 -11.45 12.15
C GLU A 178 3.09 -10.03 12.66
N LYS A 179 2.28 -9.27 11.91
CA LYS A 179 1.90 -7.89 12.32
C LYS A 179 0.93 -7.85 13.49
N LEU A 180 -0.01 -8.80 13.59
CA LEU A 180 -0.88 -8.90 14.77
C LEU A 180 -0.09 -9.34 16.02
N GLN A 181 0.84 -10.28 15.88
CA GLN A 181 1.76 -10.63 16.97
C GLN A 181 2.66 -9.46 17.38
N LEU A 182 3.10 -8.64 16.41
CA LEU A 182 3.86 -7.42 16.69
C LEU A 182 3.02 -6.42 17.50
N ALA A 183 1.72 -6.29 17.21
CA ALA A 183 0.80 -5.45 17.98
C ALA A 183 0.72 -5.87 19.45
N LEU A 184 0.63 -7.18 19.71
CA LEU A 184 0.64 -7.73 21.07
C LEU A 184 1.97 -7.45 21.77
N LYS A 185 3.11 -7.63 21.08
CA LYS A 185 4.44 -7.29 21.63
C LYS A 185 4.59 -5.82 21.98
N MET A 186 3.95 -4.93 21.22
CA MET A 186 3.95 -3.49 21.45
C MET A 186 2.87 -3.04 22.45
N ASN A 187 2.07 -3.96 22.98
CA ASN A 187 0.91 -3.68 23.85
C ASN A 187 -0.04 -2.62 23.24
N ALA A 188 -0.35 -2.78 21.95
CA ALA A 188 -1.20 -1.84 21.23
C ALA A 188 -2.64 -1.84 21.79
N VAL A 189 -3.19 -0.66 22.05
CA VAL A 189 -4.48 -0.47 22.72
C VAL A 189 -5.59 -0.18 21.69
N PRO A 190 -6.80 -0.75 21.84
CA PRO A 190 -7.19 -1.79 22.81
C PRO A 190 -6.77 -3.21 22.36
N LEU A 191 -6.27 -4.02 23.30
CA LEU A 191 -5.80 -5.39 23.04
C LEU A 191 -6.91 -6.33 22.56
N ASP A 192 -8.13 -6.13 23.06
CA ASP A 192 -9.30 -6.94 22.67
C ASP A 192 -9.55 -6.87 21.15
N LEU A 193 -9.31 -5.71 20.52
CA LEU A 193 -9.44 -5.58 19.08
C LEU A 193 -8.37 -6.37 18.33
N VAL A 194 -7.15 -6.44 18.87
CA VAL A 194 -6.06 -7.23 18.27
C VAL A 194 -6.38 -8.72 18.36
N HIS A 195 -6.86 -9.19 19.51
CA HIS A 195 -7.29 -10.58 19.67
C HIS A 195 -8.42 -10.94 18.70
N LYS A 196 -9.45 -10.10 18.63
CA LYS A 196 -10.56 -10.30 17.70
C LYS A 196 -10.09 -10.35 16.23
N ALA A 197 -9.20 -9.45 15.84
CA ALA A 197 -8.63 -9.45 14.49
C ALA A 197 -7.79 -10.70 14.21
N SER A 198 -7.10 -11.22 15.22
CA SER A 198 -6.34 -12.47 15.12
C SER A 198 -7.25 -13.68 14.95
N ASP A 199 -8.35 -13.75 15.71
CA ASP A 199 -9.36 -14.80 15.57
C ASP A 199 -10.03 -14.77 14.20
N GLU A 200 -10.33 -13.58 13.69
CA GLU A 200 -10.88 -13.37 12.35
C GLU A 200 -9.90 -13.83 11.25
N LEU A 201 -8.62 -13.48 11.38
CA LEU A 201 -7.57 -13.94 10.48
C LEU A 201 -7.50 -15.48 10.43
N GLU A 202 -7.44 -16.15 11.58
CA GLU A 202 -7.37 -17.62 11.62
C GLU A 202 -8.65 -18.27 11.09
N SER A 203 -9.82 -17.66 11.34
CA SER A 203 -11.09 -18.12 10.77
C SER A 203 -11.10 -18.01 9.24
N ASN A 204 -10.60 -16.91 8.68
CA ASN A 204 -10.50 -16.69 7.24
C ASN A 204 -9.55 -17.72 6.60
N ILE A 205 -8.39 -17.91 7.21
CA ILE A 205 -7.40 -18.93 6.80
C ILE A 205 -8.03 -20.33 6.81
N MET A 206 -8.72 -20.71 7.89
CA MET A 206 -9.37 -22.02 8.00
C MET A 206 -10.47 -22.19 6.94
N SER A 207 -11.24 -21.15 6.64
CA SER A 207 -12.24 -21.17 5.57
C SER A 207 -11.59 -21.36 4.20
N MET A 208 -10.49 -20.67 3.93
CA MET A 208 -9.74 -20.80 2.69
C MET A 208 -9.17 -22.20 2.49
N CYS A 209 -8.50 -22.77 3.50
CA CYS A 209 -7.95 -24.13 3.41
C CYS A 209 -9.03 -25.21 3.18
N LYS A 210 -10.25 -24.98 3.66
CA LYS A 210 -11.40 -25.89 3.38
C LYS A 210 -11.89 -25.78 1.96
N GLN A 211 -11.88 -24.57 1.38
CA GLN A 211 -12.33 -24.33 0.01
C GLN A 211 -11.28 -24.77 -1.01
N ASN A 212 -9.98 -24.65 -0.67
CA ASN A 212 -8.88 -25.01 -1.54
C ASN A 212 -7.83 -25.86 -0.80
N PRO A 213 -8.04 -27.18 -0.68
CA PRO A 213 -7.12 -28.07 0.05
C PRO A 213 -5.79 -28.34 -0.68
N GLU A 214 -5.69 -28.00 -1.97
CA GLU A 214 -4.52 -28.30 -2.81
C GLU A 214 -3.48 -27.18 -2.84
N ASN A 215 -3.81 -25.97 -2.35
CA ASN A 215 -2.87 -24.86 -2.17
C ASN A 215 -2.69 -24.53 -0.68
N PRO A 216 -1.67 -25.11 -0.02
CA PRO A 216 -1.26 -24.69 1.31
C PRO A 216 -0.93 -23.18 1.36
N LEU A 217 -1.14 -22.59 2.53
CA LEU A 217 -0.89 -21.15 2.80
C LEU A 217 0.55 -20.76 2.48
N ASP A 218 0.73 -19.60 1.85
CA ASP A 218 2.02 -18.95 1.60
C ASP A 218 3.08 -19.90 1.01
N ASN A 219 2.78 -20.56 -0.10
CA ASN A 219 3.83 -21.15 -0.93
C ASN A 219 4.64 -20.02 -1.58
N GLU A 220 5.68 -19.53 -0.90
CA GLU A 220 6.78 -18.79 -1.55
C GLU A 220 7.61 -19.70 -2.47
N ASP A 221 7.36 -21.01 -2.41
CA ASP A 221 7.85 -21.98 -3.37
C ASP A 221 7.08 -21.82 -4.67
N PHE A 222 7.78 -21.38 -5.71
CA PHE A 222 7.31 -21.34 -7.09
C PHE A 222 6.55 -22.63 -7.43
N ASP A 223 5.25 -22.50 -7.64
CA ASP A 223 4.39 -23.58 -8.10
C ASP A 223 4.89 -24.10 -9.47
N ASP A 224 5.41 -25.32 -9.48
CA ASP A 224 5.81 -26.07 -10.68
C ASP A 224 4.61 -26.84 -11.26
N SER A 225 3.37 -26.34 -11.07
CA SER A 225 2.18 -26.95 -11.68
C SER A 225 2.26 -26.82 -13.21
N VAL A 226 2.59 -27.95 -13.81
CA VAL A 226 2.90 -28.13 -15.22
C VAL A 226 1.61 -28.12 -16.05
N GLU A 227 0.98 -26.96 -16.23
CA GLU A 227 0.03 -26.80 -17.33
C GLU A 227 0.17 -25.43 -18.00
N SER A 228 1.04 -25.41 -19.02
CA SER A 228 1.31 -24.28 -19.92
C SER A 228 2.00 -23.05 -19.30
N ALA A 229 2.90 -23.23 -18.34
CA ALA A 229 3.82 -22.17 -17.94
C ALA A 229 4.79 -21.81 -19.07
N ARG A 230 5.07 -20.51 -19.27
CA ARG A 230 6.13 -20.04 -20.18
C ARG A 230 7.46 -20.61 -19.71
N THR A 231 8.10 -21.44 -20.52
CA THR A 231 9.45 -21.96 -20.24
C THR A 231 10.45 -20.79 -20.17
N THR A 232 10.94 -20.47 -18.98
CA THR A 232 11.96 -19.42 -18.76
C THR A 232 13.24 -19.75 -19.53
N PHE A 233 13.87 -18.74 -20.13
CA PHE A 233 15.09 -18.89 -20.93
C PHE A 233 14.99 -19.86 -22.12
N SER A 234 13.78 -20.08 -22.66
CA SER A 234 13.60 -20.87 -23.89
C SER A 234 14.45 -20.34 -25.04
N ARG A 235 15.04 -21.23 -25.83
CA ARG A 235 15.91 -20.84 -26.94
C ARG A 235 15.08 -20.22 -28.07
N LEU A 236 15.51 -19.05 -28.56
CA LEU A 236 14.95 -18.45 -29.79
C LEU A 236 15.58 -19.13 -31.01
N ARG A 237 14.78 -19.69 -31.92
CA ARG A 237 15.28 -20.19 -33.21
C ARG A 237 15.37 -19.04 -34.21
N GLY A 238 16.55 -18.83 -34.79
CA GLY A 238 16.73 -17.97 -35.96
C GLY A 238 16.09 -18.59 -37.21
N ILE A 239 15.63 -17.76 -38.14
CA ILE A 239 15.02 -18.19 -39.41
C ILE A 239 16.12 -18.28 -40.49
N GLY A 240 16.09 -19.35 -41.28
CA GLY A 240 16.98 -19.57 -42.42
C GLY A 240 18.36 -20.13 -42.07
N ARG A 241 19.19 -20.42 -43.09
CA ARG A 241 20.53 -21.04 -42.94
C ARG A 241 21.54 -20.16 -42.18
N LEU A 242 21.28 -18.86 -42.10
CA LEU A 242 22.15 -17.87 -41.44
C LEU A 242 21.63 -17.48 -40.04
N HIS A 243 20.58 -18.14 -39.54
CA HIS A 243 20.00 -17.88 -38.22
C HIS A 243 19.67 -16.40 -37.96
N PHE A 244 19.05 -15.71 -38.92
CA PHE A 244 18.61 -14.33 -38.70
C PHE A 244 17.51 -14.27 -37.62
N ALA A 245 17.59 -13.27 -36.74
CA ALA A 245 16.57 -13.04 -35.73
C ALA A 245 15.28 -12.52 -36.40
N PRO A 246 14.14 -13.23 -36.29
CA PRO A 246 12.90 -12.76 -36.89
C PRO A 246 12.35 -11.51 -36.18
N ILE A 247 11.64 -10.69 -36.94
CA ILE A 247 10.94 -9.49 -36.44
C ILE A 247 9.86 -9.88 -35.42
N ILE A 248 9.22 -11.04 -35.60
CA ILE A 248 8.25 -11.62 -34.66
C ILE A 248 8.89 -12.86 -34.01
N ARG A 249 9.04 -12.83 -32.68
CA ARG A 249 9.77 -13.84 -31.89
C ARG A 249 8.80 -14.81 -31.23
N LEU A 250 8.71 -16.04 -31.74
CA LEU A 250 7.94 -17.12 -31.12
C LEU A 250 8.89 -18.07 -30.35
N PRO A 251 8.68 -18.29 -29.03
CA PRO A 251 9.54 -19.17 -28.23
C PRO A 251 9.28 -20.65 -28.58
N GLN A 252 10.33 -21.41 -28.94
CA GLN A 252 10.23 -22.85 -29.22
C GLN A 252 11.54 -23.58 -28.87
N GLY A 253 11.51 -24.44 -27.83
CA GLY A 253 12.54 -25.45 -27.54
C GLY A 253 13.38 -25.24 -26.26
N PRO A 254 14.14 -26.27 -25.85
CA PRO A 254 14.90 -26.26 -24.60
C PRO A 254 16.12 -25.30 -24.65
N PRO A 255 16.58 -24.79 -23.49
CA PRO A 255 17.73 -23.89 -23.38
C PRO A 255 19.03 -24.53 -23.88
N GLY A 256 19.93 -23.70 -24.42
CA GLY A 256 21.27 -24.16 -24.85
C GLY A 256 22.27 -24.21 -23.69
N VAL A 257 23.14 -25.21 -23.68
CA VAL A 257 24.19 -25.37 -22.65
C VAL A 257 25.50 -24.72 -23.11
N LEU A 258 26.05 -23.81 -22.31
CA LEU A 258 27.40 -23.26 -22.50
C LEU A 258 28.38 -24.03 -21.59
N SER A 259 29.44 -24.58 -22.16
CA SER A 259 30.51 -25.21 -21.38
C SER A 259 31.40 -24.12 -20.76
N VAL A 260 31.34 -23.96 -19.44
CA VAL A 260 32.20 -23.04 -18.70
C VAL A 260 33.47 -23.77 -18.27
N ASN A 261 34.60 -23.41 -18.89
CA ASN A 261 35.93 -23.84 -18.43
C ASN A 261 36.27 -23.14 -17.11
N LYS A 262 36.21 -23.86 -15.99
CA LYS A 262 36.59 -23.34 -14.67
C LYS A 262 38.11 -23.13 -14.61
N LYS A 263 38.58 -21.88 -14.68
CA LYS A 263 39.99 -21.55 -14.42
C LYS A 263 40.23 -21.18 -12.96
N SER A 264 41.28 -21.81 -12.42
CA SER A 264 42.12 -21.55 -11.22
C SER A 264 41.44 -21.26 -9.88
N LYS A 265 41.78 -22.09 -8.88
CA LYS A 265 41.58 -21.85 -7.44
C LYS A 265 42.21 -20.51 -7.04
N THR A 266 41.38 -19.50 -6.79
CA THR A 266 41.70 -18.43 -5.84
C THR A 266 41.14 -18.80 -4.47
N ASP A 267 41.72 -18.21 -3.42
CA ASP A 267 41.31 -18.42 -2.04
C ASP A 267 39.82 -18.09 -1.90
N ARG A 268 39.02 -19.08 -1.52
CA ARG A 268 37.55 -19.04 -1.56
C ARG A 268 37.05 -18.88 -0.13
N PHE A 269 36.36 -17.78 0.16
CA PHE A 269 35.64 -17.65 1.42
C PHE A 269 34.30 -18.41 1.32
N GLU A 270 33.89 -19.02 2.43
CA GLU A 270 32.59 -19.71 2.51
C GLU A 270 31.46 -18.69 2.66
N ILE A 271 30.41 -18.88 1.87
CA ILE A 271 29.17 -18.12 2.03
C ILE A 271 28.43 -18.74 3.19
N PHE A 272 28.10 -17.92 4.19
CA PHE A 272 27.32 -18.35 5.35
C PHE A 272 26.02 -19.01 4.87
N SER A 273 25.86 -20.28 5.21
CA SER A 273 24.66 -21.08 4.94
C SER A 273 23.94 -21.29 6.26
N ASP A 274 22.66 -20.94 6.34
CA ASP A 274 21.87 -20.94 7.58
C ASP A 274 21.39 -22.35 7.99
N ASP A 275 21.91 -23.40 7.35
CA ASP A 275 21.50 -24.81 7.51
C ASP A 275 21.91 -25.43 8.87
N HIS A 276 22.66 -24.71 9.71
CA HIS A 276 23.09 -25.17 11.03
C HIS A 276 22.38 -24.40 12.15
N THR A 277 21.08 -24.60 12.25
CA THR A 277 20.34 -24.25 13.47
C THR A 277 20.44 -25.40 14.49
N ASP A 278 21.02 -25.06 15.63
CA ASP A 278 20.88 -25.71 16.95
C ASP A 278 21.58 -27.05 17.21
N GLN A 279 22.91 -27.01 17.38
CA GLN A 279 23.65 -27.74 18.44
C GLN A 279 25.16 -27.45 18.42
N SER A 280 25.62 -26.36 19.03
CA SER A 280 26.92 -26.31 19.72
C SER A 280 27.12 -24.99 20.45
N SER A 281 26.72 -24.94 21.72
CA SER A 281 27.31 -24.05 22.70
C SER A 281 28.72 -24.53 23.04
N SER A 282 29.77 -23.94 22.48
CA SER A 282 31.04 -23.65 23.18
C SER A 282 32.11 -23.15 22.22
N LEU A 283 33.01 -22.32 22.76
CA LEU A 283 34.32 -21.91 22.21
C LEU A 283 34.35 -20.63 21.36
N PHE A 284 34.01 -19.51 22.00
CA PHE A 284 34.91 -18.35 21.95
C PHE A 284 35.07 -17.79 23.37
N LYS A 285 36.23 -18.03 23.99
CA LYS A 285 36.68 -17.29 25.18
C LYS A 285 37.48 -16.09 24.67
N THR A 286 36.92 -14.90 24.80
CA THR A 286 37.69 -13.64 24.79
C THR A 286 37.68 -13.02 26.18
N PRO A 287 38.73 -12.27 26.58
CA PRO A 287 38.88 -11.78 27.94
C PRO A 287 37.83 -10.71 28.28
N ILE A 288 37.42 -10.76 29.54
CA ILE A 288 36.44 -9.93 30.23
C ILE A 288 36.56 -8.43 29.93
N ALA A 289 35.47 -7.85 29.40
CA ALA A 289 35.12 -6.44 29.51
C ALA A 289 33.62 -6.34 29.88
N PRO A 290 33.19 -5.37 30.70
CA PRO A 290 31.83 -5.33 31.25
C PRO A 290 30.77 -4.97 30.19
N PRO A 291 29.50 -5.39 30.39
CA PRO A 291 28.52 -5.48 29.32
C PRO A 291 27.96 -4.10 28.95
N LYS A 292 28.02 -3.75 27.66
CA LYS A 292 27.08 -2.77 27.08
C LYS A 292 25.87 -3.54 26.57
N GLN A 293 24.69 -3.21 27.09
CA GLN A 293 23.41 -3.72 26.62
C GLN A 293 23.20 -3.32 25.16
N VAL A 294 23.39 -4.26 24.23
CA VAL A 294 23.01 -4.07 22.83
C VAL A 294 21.57 -4.53 22.69
N ILE A 295 20.66 -3.55 22.62
CA ILE A 295 19.28 -3.73 22.19
C ILE A 295 19.34 -4.29 20.75
N LYS A 296 18.86 -5.52 20.55
CA LYS A 296 18.74 -6.13 19.21
C LYS A 296 17.74 -5.30 18.39
N LYS A 297 18.23 -4.38 17.56
CA LYS A 297 17.44 -3.80 16.47
C LYS A 297 17.11 -4.94 15.50
N SER A 298 15.82 -5.15 15.22
CA SER A 298 15.35 -6.06 14.19
C SER A 298 16.01 -5.68 12.86
N LYS A 299 16.75 -6.62 12.25
CA LYS A 299 17.31 -6.45 10.90
C LYS A 299 16.15 -6.25 9.94
N ILE A 300 16.06 -5.03 9.41
CA ILE A 300 15.24 -4.66 8.25
C ILE A 300 15.80 -5.45 7.06
N SER A 301 14.94 -5.95 6.19
CA SER A 301 15.40 -6.50 4.90
C SER A 301 16.07 -5.37 4.12
N GLU A 302 17.37 -5.48 3.87
CA GLU A 302 18.21 -4.52 3.11
C GLU A 302 17.71 -4.24 1.68
N SER A 303 16.64 -4.92 1.24
CA SER A 303 15.98 -4.74 -0.05
C SER A 303 15.30 -3.37 -0.22
N LEU A 304 14.71 -2.81 0.84
CA LEU A 304 13.96 -1.53 0.74
C LEU A 304 14.87 -0.29 0.80
N ILE A 305 16.03 -0.41 1.45
CA ILE A 305 17.02 0.68 1.48
C ILE A 305 17.57 0.94 0.08
N ASN A 306 17.60 -0.07 -0.79
CA ASN A 306 18.12 0.04 -2.17
C ASN A 306 17.03 0.21 -3.23
N ASP A 307 15.76 0.28 -2.83
CA ASP A 307 14.66 0.53 -3.76
C ASP A 307 14.68 2.01 -4.18
N LEU A 308 14.95 2.24 -5.47
CA LEU A 308 15.13 3.57 -6.03
C LEU A 308 13.83 4.40 -5.92
N ASP A 309 12.66 3.75 -6.01
CA ASP A 309 11.36 4.41 -5.89
C ASP A 309 11.09 4.80 -4.43
N PHE A 310 11.52 3.97 -3.47
CA PHE A 310 11.45 4.27 -2.03
C PHE A 310 12.42 5.39 -1.63
N GLN A 311 13.64 5.41 -2.17
CA GLN A 311 14.62 6.47 -1.91
C GLN A 311 14.18 7.82 -2.48
N VAL A 312 13.66 7.84 -3.71
CA VAL A 312 13.15 9.06 -4.37
C VAL A 312 11.91 9.61 -3.65
N CYS A 313 11.03 8.74 -3.14
CA CYS A 313 9.82 9.17 -2.44
C CYS A 313 10.05 9.60 -0.99
N PHE A 314 11.03 9.02 -0.27
CA PHE A 314 11.09 9.11 1.20
C PHE A 314 12.42 9.52 1.82
N PHE A 315 13.55 9.51 1.10
CA PHE A 315 14.89 9.74 1.67
C PHE A 315 15.63 10.98 1.17
N CYS A 316 15.04 11.76 0.24
CA CYS A 316 15.65 13.01 -0.18
C CYS A 316 15.11 14.18 0.67
N GLU A 317 15.83 14.53 1.74
CA GLU A 317 15.53 15.74 2.54
C GLU A 317 15.63 17.02 1.69
N ASP A 318 16.40 17.00 0.60
CA ASP A 318 16.62 18.16 -0.28
C ASP A 318 15.63 18.29 -1.46
N PHE A 319 14.84 17.27 -1.78
CA PHE A 319 13.96 17.30 -2.98
C PHE A 319 12.69 18.14 -2.80
N PHE A 320 12.30 18.42 -1.55
CA PHE A 320 11.06 19.13 -1.24
C PHE A 320 11.24 20.57 -0.74
N LEU A 321 12.48 20.99 -0.45
CA LEU A 321 12.80 22.40 -0.17
C LEU A 321 13.05 23.24 -1.44
N THR A 322 13.10 22.60 -2.61
CA THR A 322 13.35 23.24 -3.92
C THR A 322 12.22 23.01 -4.94
N PHE A 323 10.98 22.87 -4.46
CA PHE A 323 9.80 22.77 -5.34
C PHE A 323 9.43 24.16 -5.90
N GLU A 324 10.18 24.62 -6.91
CA GLU A 324 9.72 25.62 -7.89
C GLU A 324 9.07 24.91 -9.10
N PRO A 325 8.14 25.58 -9.82
CA PRO A 325 6.94 24.94 -10.35
C PRO A 325 7.17 24.08 -11.59
N PHE A 326 6.48 22.94 -11.58
CA PHE A 326 6.01 22.14 -12.70
C PHE A 326 6.47 22.58 -14.10
N LYS A 327 7.50 21.89 -14.61
CA LYS A 327 7.57 21.58 -16.05
C LYS A 327 7.40 20.08 -16.20
N SER A 328 6.39 19.72 -16.99
CA SER A 328 6.10 18.40 -17.56
C SER A 328 7.12 17.32 -17.19
N VAL A 329 6.79 16.46 -16.23
CA VAL A 329 7.50 15.20 -16.05
C VAL A 329 7.09 14.32 -17.23
N THR A 330 7.78 14.50 -18.34
CA THR A 330 7.97 13.43 -19.32
C THR A 330 8.56 12.28 -18.52
N LEU A 331 7.83 11.17 -18.40
CA LEU A 331 8.37 9.91 -17.93
C LEU A 331 9.58 9.60 -18.82
N ILE A 332 10.79 9.89 -18.32
CA ILE A 332 12.02 9.43 -18.93
C ILE A 332 12.06 7.94 -18.59
N PHE A 333 11.46 7.13 -19.45
CA PHE A 333 11.94 5.78 -19.68
C PHE A 333 13.43 5.91 -20.01
N CYS A 334 14.30 5.67 -19.04
CA CYS A 334 15.73 5.65 -19.30
C CYS A 334 16.03 4.34 -20.05
N PRO A 335 16.50 4.40 -21.30
CA PRO A 335 16.82 3.21 -22.08
C PRO A 335 18.09 2.59 -21.50
N PHE A 336 18.07 1.27 -21.32
CA PHE A 336 19.27 0.48 -21.10
C PHE A 336 20.25 0.70 -22.26
N SER A 337 21.25 1.56 -22.07
CA SER A 337 22.47 1.57 -22.90
C SER A 337 23.59 0.95 -22.07
N LYS A 338 23.83 -0.34 -22.30
CA LYS A 338 25.11 -0.98 -21.98
C LYS A 338 26.07 -0.61 -23.11
N THR A 339 27.08 0.20 -22.81
CA THR A 339 28.31 0.24 -23.59
C THR A 339 29.34 -0.64 -22.88
N ILE A 340 29.87 -1.62 -23.61
CA ILE A 340 31.20 -2.20 -23.38
C ILE A 340 32.23 -1.14 -23.81
#